data_AF-A0A5C4WTP6-F1
#
_entry.id   AF-A0A5C4WTP6-F1
#
_cell.length_a   1.000
_cell.length_b   1.000
_cell.length_c   1.000
_cell.angle_alpha   90.00
_cell.angle_beta   90.00
_cell.angle_gamma   90.00
#
_symmetry.space_group_name_H-M   'P 1'
#
loop_
_entity.id
_entity.type
_entity.pdbx_description
1 polymer ?
#
loop_
_entity_poly.entity_id
_entity_poly.type
_entity_poly.pdbx_seq_one_letter_code
_entity_poly.pdbx_strand_id
1 'polypeptide(L)' 'MSLNFALLVTGPAYGTQTASTAYRFALSLVEQGHRLSHLFFYQEGVC' A
#
# COMPACT_ATOMS: atom_id res chain seq x y z
N MET A 1 -20.59 -2.03 1.03
CA MET A 1 -19.94 -3.35 1.20
C MET A 1 -18.47 -3.07 1.52
N SER A 2 -18.00 -3.33 2.75
CA SER A 2 -16.59 -3.10 3.10
C SER A 2 -15.76 -4.30 2.63
N LEU A 3 -14.62 -4.04 1.98
CA LEU A 3 -13.71 -5.04 1.43
C LEU A 3 -12.42 -4.98 2.25
N ASN A 4 -11.85 -6.15 2.52
CA ASN A 4 -10.57 -6.28 3.20
C ASN A 4 -9.46 -6.37 2.16
N PHE A 5 -8.53 -5.43 2.19
CA PHE A 5 -7.40 -5.34 1.28
C PHE A 5 -6.09 -5.65 1.99
N ALA A 6 -5.21 -6.40 1.32
CA ALA A 6 -3.82 -6.56 1.69
C ALA A 6 -2.95 -5.92 0.60
N LEU A 7 -2.03 -5.05 0.99
CA LEU A 7 -1.12 -4.36 0.09
C LEU A 7 0.28 -4.97 0.17
N LEU A 8 0.87 -5.27 -0.99
CA LEU A 8 2.26 -5.69 -1.11
C LEU A 8 3.04 -4.57 -1.81
N VAL A 9 4.00 -3.98 -1.10
CA VAL A 9 4.88 -2.92 -1.58
C VAL A 9 6.26 -3.51 -1.82
N THR A 10 6.62 -3.68 -3.09
CA THR A 10 7.89 -4.29 -3.51
C THR A 10 8.96 -3.29 -3.93
N GLY A 11 8.60 -2.03 -4.10
CA GLY A 11 9.52 -0.97 -4.51
C GLY A 11 10.12 -0.21 -3.32
N PRO A 12 11.30 0.41 -3.49
CA PRO A 12 11.93 1.18 -2.44
C PRO A 12 11.13 2.43 -2.05
N ALA A 13 11.29 2.85 -0.80
CA ALA A 13 10.62 4.04 -0.24
C ALA A 13 11.00 5.33 -0.99
N TYR A 14 12.23 5.39 -1.51
CA TYR A 14 12.74 6.47 -2.33
C TYR A 14 13.38 5.90 -3.60
N GLY A 15 13.25 6.62 -4.72
CA GLY A 15 13.81 6.24 -6.02
C GLY A 15 12.82 5.63 -7.01
N THR A 16 11.67 5.12 -6.55
CA THR A 16 10.58 4.66 -7.45
C THR A 16 9.22 5.21 -7.02
N GLN A 17 8.31 5.44 -7.98
CA GLN A 17 6.94 5.92 -7.70
C GLN A 17 6.04 4.87 -7.03
N THR A 18 6.52 3.64 -6.86
CA THR A 18 5.73 2.48 -6.39
C THR A 18 5.24 2.67 -4.96
N ALA A 19 6.12 3.09 -4.04
CA ALA A 19 5.76 3.32 -2.63
C ALA A 19 4.74 4.47 -2.47
N SER A 20 4.96 5.59 -3.17
CA SER A 20 4.04 6.74 -3.14
C SER A 20 2.67 6.44 -3.77
N THR A 21 2.63 5.56 -4.76
CA THR A 21 1.37 5.13 -5.40
C THR A 21 0.60 4.16 -4.51
N ALA A 22 1.30 3.21 -3.87
CA ALA A 22 0.71 2.32 -2.86
C ALA A 22 0.11 3.11 -1.68
N TYR A 23 0.81 4.15 -1.21
CA TYR A 23 0.31 5.02 -0.16
C TYR A 23 -0.98 5.76 -0.55
N ARG A 24 -1.01 6.37 -1.74
CA ARG A 24 -2.22 7.05 -2.25
C ARG A 24 -3.39 6.08 -2.43
N PHE A 25 -3.12 4.88 -2.91
CA PHE A 25 -4.14 3.83 -3.04
C PHE A 25 -4.70 3.41 -1.68
N ALA A 26 -3.85 3.23 -0.68
CA ALA A 26 -4.28 2.91 0.69
C ALA A 26 -5.16 4.03 1.29
N LEU A 27 -4.82 5.29 1.06
CA LEU A 27 -5.63 6.43 1.48
C LEU A 27 -7.02 6.40 0.84
N SER A 28 -7.10 6.26 -0.48
CA SER A 28 -8.38 6.20 -1.19
C SER A 28 -9.26 5.01 -0.75
N LEU A 29 -8.64 3.86 -0.42
CA LEU A 29 -9.36 2.72 0.14
C LEU A 29 -10.01 3.05 1.48
N VAL A 30 -9.27 3.72 2.38
CA VAL A 30 -9.79 4.12 3.69
C VAL A 30 -10.91 5.16 3.54
N GLU A 31 -10.75 6.14 2.64
CA GLU A 31 -11.80 7.13 2.33
C GLU A 31 -13.07 6.49 1.76
N GLN A 32 -12.94 5.42 0.98
CA GLN A 32 -14.08 4.64 0.46
C GLN A 32 -14.74 3.72 1.51
N GLY A 33 -14.25 3.69 2.76
CA GLY A 33 -14.77 2.85 3.83
C GLY A 33 -14.36 1.37 3.71
N HIS A 34 -13.32 1.09 2.92
CA HIS A 34 -12.68 -0.21 2.87
C HIS A 34 -11.61 -0.33 3.96
N ARG A 35 -11.29 -1.57 4.34
CA ARG A 35 -10.37 -1.85 5.44
C ARG A 35 -9.08 -2.43 4.89
N LEU A 36 -7.98 -1.76 5.17
CA LEU A 36 -6.64 -2.28 4.90
C LEU A 36 -6.23 -3.19 6.07
N SER A 37 -6.11 -4.49 5.84
CA SER A 37 -5.85 -5.48 6.89
C SER A 37 -4.36 -5.73 7.09
N HIS A 38 -3.60 -5.76 5.99
CA HIS A 38 -2.17 -6.05 6.01
C HIS A 38 -1.42 -5.20 4.98
N LEU A 39 -0.24 -4.73 5.37
CA LEU A 39 0.71 -4.00 4.53
C LEU A 39 2.04 -4.73 4.62
N PHE A 40 2.45 -5.37 3.54
CA PHE A 40 3.68 -6.13 3.44
C PHE A 40 4.68 -5.37 2.59
N PHE A 41 5.86 -5.15 3.15
CA PHE A 41 7.01 -4.61 2.43
C PHE A 41 7.93 -5.79 2.06
N TYR A 42 8.36 -5.85 0.80
CA TYR A 42 9.19 -6.95 0.29
C TYR A 42 10.26 -6.43 -0.68
N GLN A 43 11.37 -7.15 -0.82
CA GLN A 43 12.55 -6.74 -1.62
C GLN A 43 13.08 -5.35 -1.22
N GLU A 44 13.23 -4.45 -2.18
CA GLU A 44 13.73 -3.08 -2.02
C GLU A 44 12.83 -2.23 -1.12
N GLY A 45 11.60 -2.67 -0.86
CA GLY A 45 10.72 -2.06 0.15
C GLY A 45 11.21 -2.24 1.59
N VAL A 46 12.22 -3.09 1.82
CA VAL A 46 12.89 -3.33 3.10
C VAL A 46 14.33 -2.84 3.00
N CYS A 47 14.48 -1.52 2.83
CA CYS A 47 15.73 -0.74 2.92
C CYS A 47 16.96 -1.22 2.14
#